data_AF-A0A534K5W4-F1
#
_entry.id   AF-A0A534K5W4-F1
#
_cell.length_a   1.000
_cell.length_b   1.000
_cell.length_c   1.000
_cell.angle_alpha   90.00
_cell.angle_beta   90.00
_cell.angle_gamma   90.00
#
_symmetry.space_group_name_H-M   'P 1'
#
loop_
_entity.id
_entity.type
_entity.pdbx_description
1 polymer ?
#
loop_
_entity_poly.entity_id
_entity_poly.type
_entity_poly.pdbx_seq_one_letter_code
_entity_poly.pdbx_strand_id
1 'polypeptide(L)'
;MGPEAELSCPARIKRRRYSEPDYPRAGPRQMAHPEPTGEEEEHHGSPWPVIIAIGMGVGYVGIVSVSIPMLLVGLAIFGGGLGGWIHQDLQRPSSAFYGAISAIESKFPRVSARKLGMWLFLATEIMLFSAVIGTSWTLRLRTTTPGAAFEGAWAQPGEILNVPLTGINTFILICSSLTMVEALGAIERGNQKRLRLFLAATLLLGITFLSIQAFEYQHLY
;
A
#
# COMPACT_ATOMS: atom_id res chain seq x y z
N MET A 1 33.43 66.03 -7.51
CA MET A 1 33.45 64.55 -7.56
C MET A 1 32.48 64.07 -6.50
N GLY A 2 31.29 63.55 -6.74
CA GLY A 2 30.38 63.43 -7.87
C GLY A 2 29.02 63.05 -7.22
N PRO A 3 27.86 63.54 -7.67
CA PRO A 3 26.60 63.18 -7.01
C PRO A 3 26.20 61.76 -7.42
N GLU A 4 26.01 60.91 -6.41
CA GLU A 4 25.58 59.52 -6.56
C GLU A 4 24.24 59.43 -7.28
N ALA A 5 24.20 58.59 -8.31
CA ALA A 5 23.02 58.30 -9.09
C ALA A 5 21.98 57.58 -8.22
N GLU A 6 20.81 58.20 -8.03
CA GLU A 6 19.67 57.55 -7.40
C GLU A 6 19.23 56.34 -8.24
N LEU A 7 19.32 55.18 -7.60
CA LEU A 7 18.91 53.89 -8.08
C LEU A 7 17.37 53.85 -8.17
N SER A 8 16.84 54.01 -9.39
CA SER A 8 15.40 53.88 -9.66
C SER A 8 14.90 52.48 -9.30
N CYS A 9 14.07 52.40 -8.25
CA CYS A 9 13.39 51.17 -7.82
C CYS A 9 12.22 50.86 -8.78
N PRO A 10 12.16 49.68 -9.42
CA PRO A 10 11.09 49.38 -10.36
C PRO A 10 9.80 48.97 -9.63
N ALA A 11 8.71 49.60 -10.07
CA ALA A 11 7.31 49.14 -10.06
C ALA A 11 6.86 48.24 -8.89
N ARG A 12 6.27 48.88 -7.87
CA ARG A 12 5.48 48.25 -6.81
C ARG A 12 4.35 47.40 -7.41
N ILE A 13 4.53 46.07 -7.38
CA ILE A 13 3.50 45.07 -7.68
C ILE A 13 2.26 45.37 -6.81
N LYS A 14 1.14 45.75 -7.46
CA LYS A 14 -0.16 45.87 -6.79
C LYS A 14 -0.57 44.50 -6.26
N ARG A 15 -0.34 44.23 -4.97
CA ARG A 15 -1.03 43.12 -4.29
C ARG A 15 -2.53 43.38 -4.40
N ARG A 16 -3.25 42.51 -5.12
CA ARG A 16 -4.71 42.42 -5.00
C ARG A 16 -5.01 42.18 -3.52
N ARG A 17 -5.60 43.18 -2.87
CA ARG A 17 -6.14 43.05 -1.52
C ARG A 17 -7.31 42.08 -1.64
N TYR A 18 -7.16 40.86 -1.13
CA TYR A 18 -8.32 40.00 -0.92
C TYR A 18 -9.22 40.74 0.06
N SER A 19 -10.46 41.03 -0.36
CA SER A 19 -11.51 41.44 0.57
C SER A 19 -11.84 40.21 1.40
N GLU A 20 -11.45 40.22 2.68
CA GLU A 20 -11.93 39.24 3.64
C GLU A 20 -13.47 39.26 3.64
N PRO A 21 -14.14 38.09 3.50
CA PRO A 21 -15.57 38.01 3.74
C PRO A 21 -15.86 38.44 5.18
N ASP A 22 -16.81 39.36 5.35
CA ASP A 22 -17.24 39.86 6.66
C ASP A 22 -18.02 38.74 7.37
N TYR A 23 -17.31 37.88 8.10
CA TYR A 23 -17.96 36.89 8.96
C TYR A 23 -18.52 37.61 10.18
N PRO A 24 -19.80 37.36 10.55
CA PRO A 24 -20.34 37.87 11.81
C PRO A 24 -19.40 37.45 12.94
N ARG A 25 -18.82 38.40 13.67
CA ARG A 25 -18.05 38.08 14.87
C ARG A 25 -18.99 37.36 15.82
N ALA A 26 -18.85 36.04 15.91
CA ALA A 26 -19.45 35.29 16.98
C ALA A 26 -19.02 35.98 18.27
N GLY A 27 -19.99 36.39 19.10
CA GLY A 27 -19.73 36.81 20.47
C GLY A 27 -18.96 35.70 21.20
N PRO A 28 -18.50 35.91 22.44
CA PRO A 28 -17.75 34.90 23.17
C PRO A 28 -18.64 33.67 23.40
N ARG A 29 -18.69 32.77 22.41
CA ARG A 29 -19.05 31.38 22.56
C ARG A 29 -17.91 30.87 23.40
N GLN A 30 -18.20 30.72 24.68
CA GLN A 30 -17.53 29.79 25.55
C GLN A 30 -17.33 28.51 24.73
N MET A 31 -16.12 28.34 24.19
CA MET A 31 -15.70 27.07 23.64
C MET A 31 -15.56 26.19 24.86
N ALA A 32 -16.69 25.65 25.31
CA ALA A 32 -16.66 24.44 26.10
C ALA A 32 -15.98 23.42 25.19
N HIS A 33 -14.66 23.31 25.33
CA HIS A 33 -14.05 22.00 25.18
C HIS A 33 -14.92 21.09 26.05
N PRO A 34 -15.58 20.08 25.46
CA PRO A 34 -16.20 19.08 26.30
C PRO A 34 -15.12 18.64 27.29
N GLU A 35 -15.43 18.70 28.59
CA GLU A 35 -14.57 18.04 29.57
C GLU A 35 -14.27 16.64 29.03
N PRO A 36 -13.05 16.13 29.17
CA PRO A 36 -12.81 14.73 28.93
C PRO A 36 -13.64 13.99 29.99
N THR A 37 -14.88 13.66 29.65
CA THR A 37 -15.67 12.69 30.38
C THR A 37 -14.79 11.46 30.40
N GLY A 38 -14.32 11.10 31.61
CA GLY A 38 -13.51 9.91 31.87
C GLY A 38 -14.30 8.63 31.66
N GLU A 39 -15.07 8.56 30.56
CA GLU A 39 -15.50 7.31 29.98
C GLU A 39 -14.24 6.70 29.40
N GLU A 40 -13.55 5.92 30.24
CA GLU A 40 -12.60 4.91 29.79
C GLU A 40 -13.26 4.21 28.59
N GLU A 41 -12.73 4.42 27.38
CA GLU A 41 -13.19 3.66 26.21
C GLU A 41 -13.00 2.18 26.54
N GLU A 42 -14.06 1.52 27.01
CA GLU A 42 -14.06 0.08 27.28
C GLU A 42 -13.70 -0.61 25.97
N HIS A 43 -12.45 -1.05 25.89
CA HIS A 43 -11.87 -1.67 24.72
C HIS A 43 -12.56 -3.02 24.50
N HIS A 44 -13.64 -3.04 23.71
CA HIS A 44 -14.27 -4.28 23.29
C HIS A 44 -13.26 -5.07 22.44
N GLY A 45 -12.53 -5.98 23.07
CA GLY A 45 -11.48 -6.76 22.42
C GLY A 45 -12.06 -7.57 21.27
N SER A 46 -11.58 -7.32 20.05
CA SER A 46 -11.96 -8.15 18.90
C SER A 46 -11.32 -9.54 19.05
N PRO A 47 -12.05 -10.65 18.90
CA PRO A 47 -11.49 -12.00 19.03
C PRO A 47 -10.64 -12.41 17.82
N TRP A 48 -10.78 -11.72 16.69
CA TRP A 48 -10.20 -12.13 15.41
C TRP A 48 -8.67 -12.28 15.40
N PRO A 49 -7.86 -11.40 16.01
CA PRO A 49 -6.41 -11.59 16.05
C PRO A 49 -6.01 -12.92 16.70
N VAL A 50 -6.73 -13.35 17.74
CA VAL A 50 -6.50 -14.63 18.42
C VAL A 50 -6.87 -15.80 17.51
N ILE A 51 -8.01 -15.74 16.83
CA ILE A 51 -8.46 -16.78 15.89
C ILE A 51 -7.46 -16.93 14.73
N ILE A 52 -7.01 -15.80 14.16
CA ILE A 52 -6.01 -15.77 13.08
C ILE A 52 -4.70 -16.40 13.57
N ALA A 53 -4.22 -16.04 14.77
CA ALA A 53 -2.99 -16.59 15.34
C ALA A 53 -3.09 -18.11 15.59
N ILE A 54 -4.22 -18.60 16.09
CA ILE A 54 -4.47 -20.04 16.25
C ILE A 54 -4.47 -20.73 14.89
N GLY A 55 -5.14 -20.16 13.87
CA GLY A 55 -5.15 -20.70 12.51
C GLY A 55 -3.75 -20.79 11.90
N MET A 56 -2.93 -19.74 12.06
CA MET A 56 -1.53 -19.75 11.63
C MET A 56 -0.71 -20.81 12.38
N GLY A 57 -0.87 -20.93 13.69
CA GLY A 57 -0.16 -21.93 14.51
C GLY A 57 -0.49 -23.36 14.11
N VAL A 58 -1.79 -23.68 13.96
CA VAL A 58 -2.25 -25.01 13.50
C VAL A 58 -1.76 -25.29 12.08
N GLY A 59 -1.83 -24.30 11.18
CA GLY A 59 -1.33 -24.42 9.82
C GLY A 59 0.18 -24.70 9.78
N TYR A 60 0.97 -23.98 10.59
CA TYR A 60 2.41 -24.21 10.73
C TYR A 60 2.73 -25.63 11.22
N VAL A 61 2.03 -26.10 12.25
CA VAL A 61 2.19 -27.49 12.72
C VAL A 61 1.80 -28.49 11.62
N GLY A 62 0.77 -28.19 10.82
CA GLY A 62 0.39 -28.99 9.65
C GLY A 62 1.51 -29.08 8.60
N ILE A 63 2.21 -27.98 8.32
CA ILE A 63 3.38 -27.96 7.42
C ILE A 63 4.52 -28.79 8.00
N VAL A 64 4.90 -28.54 9.26
CA VAL A 64 6.04 -29.21 9.92
C VAL A 64 5.81 -30.72 10.08
N SER A 65 4.58 -31.13 10.37
CA SER A 65 4.20 -32.54 10.49
C SER A 65 3.84 -33.21 9.17
N VAL A 66 3.84 -32.47 8.05
CA VAL A 66 3.41 -32.94 6.72
C VAL A 66 1.98 -33.54 6.77
N SER A 67 1.13 -32.99 7.63
CA SER A 67 -0.24 -33.45 7.83
C SER A 67 -1.22 -32.58 7.06
N ILE A 68 -1.65 -33.06 5.88
CA ILE A 68 -2.63 -32.37 5.03
C ILE A 68 -3.93 -32.05 5.79
N PRO A 69 -4.53 -32.95 6.60
CA PRO A 69 -5.75 -32.62 7.35
C PRO A 69 -5.54 -31.44 8.31
N MET A 70 -4.40 -31.40 8.99
CA MET A 70 -4.10 -30.34 9.96
C MET A 70 -3.80 -29.00 9.27
N LEU A 71 -3.13 -29.05 8.10
CA LEU A 71 -2.93 -27.89 7.25
C LEU A 71 -4.27 -27.29 6.78
N LEU A 72 -5.20 -28.14 6.32
CA LEU A 72 -6.53 -27.69 5.88
C LEU A 72 -7.34 -27.08 7.03
N VAL A 73 -7.30 -27.68 8.23
CA VAL A 73 -7.93 -27.11 9.42
C VAL A 73 -7.32 -25.75 9.77
N GLY A 74 -6.00 -25.63 9.78
CA GLY A 74 -5.31 -24.37 10.02
C GLY A 74 -5.70 -23.29 9.00
N LEU A 75 -5.72 -23.63 7.71
CA LEU A 75 -6.10 -22.72 6.62
C LEU A 75 -7.57 -22.32 6.69
N ALA A 76 -8.47 -23.23 7.09
CA ALA A 76 -9.88 -22.92 7.29
C ALA A 76 -10.10 -21.96 8.47
N ILE A 77 -9.44 -22.18 9.61
CA ILE A 77 -9.51 -21.30 10.78
C ILE A 77 -8.93 -19.92 10.44
N PHE A 78 -7.76 -19.89 9.79
CA PHE A 78 -7.12 -18.65 9.35
C PHE A 78 -8.00 -17.86 8.38
N GLY A 79 -8.52 -18.52 7.34
CA GLY A 79 -9.40 -17.91 6.34
C GLY A 79 -10.71 -17.42 6.95
N GLY A 80 -11.32 -18.19 7.85
CA GLY A 80 -12.51 -17.77 8.60
C GLY A 80 -12.24 -16.59 9.53
N GLY A 81 -11.10 -16.58 10.23
CA GLY A 81 -10.69 -15.48 11.10
C GLY A 81 -10.42 -14.19 10.33
N LEU A 82 -9.70 -14.26 9.21
CA LEU A 82 -9.49 -13.12 8.31
C LEU A 82 -10.79 -12.63 7.70
N GLY A 83 -11.62 -13.53 7.18
CA GLY A 83 -12.91 -13.19 6.58
C GLY A 83 -13.84 -12.50 7.57
N GLY A 84 -13.92 -13.02 8.80
CA GLY A 84 -14.69 -12.41 9.89
C GLY A 84 -14.16 -11.05 10.31
N TRP A 85 -12.84 -10.89 10.41
CA TRP A 85 -12.21 -9.60 10.69
C TRP A 85 -12.48 -8.57 9.59
N ILE A 86 -12.27 -8.93 8.32
CA ILE A 86 -12.51 -8.06 7.17
C ILE A 86 -13.99 -7.68 7.10
N HIS A 87 -14.89 -8.63 7.29
CA HIS A 87 -16.33 -8.36 7.29
C HIS A 87 -16.72 -7.37 8.40
N GLN A 88 -16.16 -7.55 9.60
CA GLN A 88 -16.38 -6.62 10.71
C GLN A 88 -15.78 -5.24 10.42
N ASP A 89 -14.57 -5.17 9.86
CA ASP A 89 -13.89 -3.91 9.53
C ASP A 89 -14.61 -3.12 8.43
N LEU A 90 -15.17 -3.82 7.42
CA LEU A 90 -16.02 -3.22 6.40
C LEU A 90 -17.31 -2.62 6.99
N GLN A 91 -17.85 -3.23 8.06
CA GLN A 91 -19.08 -2.76 8.72
C GLN A 91 -18.83 -1.70 9.79
N ARG A 92 -17.67 -1.74 10.45
CA ARG A 92 -17.26 -0.83 11.50
C ARG A 92 -15.79 -0.49 11.27
N PRO A 93 -15.45 0.67 10.65
CA PRO A 93 -14.06 1.07 10.48
C PRO A 93 -13.37 1.06 11.86
N SER A 94 -12.47 0.09 12.08
CA SER A 94 -12.20 -0.50 13.39
C SER A 94 -11.33 0.34 14.34
N SER A 95 -11.92 1.13 15.25
CA SER A 95 -11.22 2.01 16.23
C SER A 95 -10.03 1.41 17.01
N ALA A 96 -9.94 0.08 17.19
CA ALA A 96 -8.93 -0.57 18.02
C ALA A 96 -7.47 -0.39 17.54
N PHE A 97 -7.20 -0.41 16.24
CA PHE A 97 -5.87 -0.08 15.70
C PHE A 97 -5.60 1.44 15.71
N TYR A 98 -6.66 2.24 15.72
CA TYR A 98 -6.55 3.69 15.75
C TYR A 98 -6.11 4.21 17.11
N GLY A 99 -6.31 3.50 18.23
CA GLY A 99 -5.82 3.95 19.55
C GLY A 99 -4.29 4.11 19.61
N ALA A 100 -3.54 3.11 19.18
CA ALA A 100 -2.08 3.15 19.18
C ALA A 100 -1.51 4.14 18.14
N ILE A 101 -2.13 4.21 16.95
CA ILE A 101 -1.65 5.12 15.91
C ILE A 101 -2.17 6.56 16.14
N SER A 102 -3.32 6.78 16.76
CA SER A 102 -3.81 8.12 17.10
C SER A 102 -2.91 8.80 18.15
N ALA A 103 -2.32 8.02 19.06
CA ALA A 103 -1.26 8.50 19.94
C ALA A 103 -0.05 9.03 19.12
N ILE A 104 0.29 8.38 17.99
CA ILE A 104 1.30 8.86 17.04
C ILE A 104 0.79 10.06 16.22
N GLU A 105 -0.49 10.06 15.83
CA GLU A 105 -1.14 11.14 15.06
C GLU A 105 -1.15 12.46 15.83
N SER A 106 -1.31 12.42 17.16
CA SER A 106 -1.15 13.60 18.03
C SER A 106 0.22 14.27 17.89
N LYS A 107 1.26 13.49 17.55
CA LYS A 107 2.63 13.96 17.35
C LYS A 107 2.90 14.38 15.90
N PHE A 108 2.09 13.92 14.94
CA PHE A 108 2.21 14.20 13.50
C PHE A 108 0.86 14.61 12.88
N PRO A 109 0.34 15.82 13.17
CA PRO A 109 -1.02 16.25 12.80
C PRO A 109 -1.26 16.42 11.28
N ARG A 110 -0.27 16.12 10.43
CA ARG A 110 -0.34 16.31 8.97
C ARG A 110 -0.67 15.04 8.19
N VAL A 111 -0.60 13.85 8.80
CA VAL A 111 -0.81 12.57 8.11
C VAL A 111 -1.69 11.66 8.96
N SER A 112 -2.78 11.16 8.38
CA SER A 112 -3.66 10.22 9.07
C SER A 112 -2.95 8.92 9.39
N ALA A 113 -3.26 8.36 10.56
CA ALA A 113 -2.82 7.04 11.01
C ALA A 113 -2.84 5.97 9.90
N ARG A 114 -3.95 5.90 9.17
CA ARG A 114 -4.18 4.90 8.11
C ARG A 114 -3.23 5.08 6.93
N LYS A 115 -2.98 6.32 6.51
CA LYS A 115 -2.07 6.61 5.40
C LYS A 115 -0.62 6.27 5.77
N LEU A 116 -0.22 6.58 7.01
CA LEU A 116 1.09 6.20 7.53
C LEU A 116 1.24 4.66 7.59
N GLY A 117 0.22 3.95 8.10
CA GLY A 117 0.21 2.48 8.12
C GLY A 117 0.37 1.86 6.72
N MET A 118 -0.34 2.38 5.72
CA MET A 118 -0.18 1.93 4.34
C MET A 118 1.22 2.20 3.77
N TRP A 119 1.84 3.34 4.10
CA TRP A 119 3.22 3.64 3.68
C TRP A 119 4.23 2.69 4.32
N LEU A 120 4.09 2.41 5.62
CA LEU A 120 4.96 1.46 6.33
C LEU A 120 4.81 0.04 5.76
N PHE A 121 3.58 -0.40 5.51
CA PHE A 121 3.31 -1.69 4.87
C PHE A 121 3.95 -1.78 3.47
N LEU A 122 3.81 -0.75 2.63
CA LEU A 122 4.46 -0.72 1.32
C LEU A 122 5.99 -0.71 1.44
N ALA A 123 6.55 -0.02 2.44
CA ALA A 123 7.99 -0.03 2.70
C ALA A 123 8.48 -1.44 3.07
N THR A 124 7.73 -2.20 3.86
CA THR A 124 8.09 -3.59 4.20
C THR A 124 8.09 -4.51 2.98
N GLU A 125 7.15 -4.34 2.05
CA GLU A 125 7.13 -5.09 0.79
C GLU A 125 8.33 -4.74 -0.10
N ILE A 126 8.68 -3.45 -0.22
CA ILE A 126 9.87 -3.01 -0.97
C ILE A 126 11.14 -3.63 -0.38
N MET A 127 11.26 -3.68 0.95
CA MET A 127 12.40 -4.32 1.63
C MET A 127 12.46 -5.83 1.34
N LEU A 128 11.32 -6.53 1.34
CA LEU A 128 11.24 -7.94 1.00
C LEU A 128 11.74 -8.20 -0.43
N PHE A 129 11.21 -7.48 -1.43
CA PHE A 129 11.66 -7.64 -2.82
C PHE A 129 13.12 -7.24 -3.03
N SER A 130 13.59 -6.20 -2.33
CA SER A 130 14.99 -5.78 -2.37
C SER A 130 15.93 -6.86 -1.86
N ALA A 131 15.55 -7.61 -0.81
CA ALA A 131 16.34 -8.72 -0.31
C ALA A 131 16.43 -9.88 -1.33
N VAL A 132 15.31 -10.22 -1.99
CA VAL A 132 15.28 -11.27 -3.02
C VAL A 132 16.11 -10.88 -4.24
N ILE A 133 15.95 -9.66 -4.75
CA ILE A 133 16.73 -9.13 -5.89
C ILE A 133 18.22 -9.02 -5.52
N GLY A 134 18.54 -8.50 -4.34
CA GLY A 134 19.91 -8.36 -3.84
C GLY A 134 20.62 -9.71 -3.66
N THR A 135 19.88 -10.74 -3.24
CA THR A 135 20.39 -12.12 -3.18
C THR A 135 20.69 -12.64 -4.58
N SER A 136 19.76 -12.51 -5.52
CA SER A 136 19.97 -12.92 -6.92
C SER A 136 21.18 -12.22 -7.57
N TRP A 137 21.31 -10.91 -7.34
CA TRP A 137 22.44 -10.11 -7.80
C TRP A 137 23.78 -10.60 -7.22
N THR A 138 23.82 -10.86 -5.91
CA THR A 138 25.04 -11.33 -5.23
C THR A 138 25.43 -12.74 -5.71
N LEU A 139 24.46 -13.63 -5.92
CA LEU A 139 24.70 -14.97 -6.47
C LEU A 139 25.25 -14.90 -7.90
N ARG A 140 24.70 -14.02 -8.74
CA ARG A 140 25.21 -13.80 -10.09
C ARG A 140 26.66 -13.34 -10.08
N LEU A 141 27.00 -12.31 -9.28
CA LEU A 141 28.37 -11.82 -9.18
C LEU A 141 29.35 -12.90 -8.70
N ARG A 142 28.95 -13.72 -7.72
CA ARG A 142 29.81 -14.78 -7.20
C ARG A 142 30.00 -15.95 -8.17
N THR A 143 29.01 -16.24 -9.01
CA THR A 143 29.09 -17.36 -9.97
C THR A 143 29.82 -17.02 -11.27
N THR A 144 29.81 -15.75 -11.68
CA THR A 144 30.47 -15.31 -12.91
C THR A 144 31.88 -14.74 -12.70
N THR A 145 32.38 -14.68 -11.46
CA THR A 145 33.73 -14.17 -11.16
C THR A 145 34.74 -15.32 -11.16
N PRO A 146 35.79 -15.29 -12.01
CA PRO A 146 36.84 -16.30 -12.01
C PRO A 146 37.56 -16.37 -10.65
N GLY A 147 37.75 -17.58 -10.12
CA GLY A 147 38.37 -17.84 -8.82
C GLY A 147 37.42 -17.73 -7.61
N ALA A 148 36.11 -17.61 -7.83
CA ALA A 148 35.12 -17.59 -6.75
C ALA A 148 34.85 -18.99 -6.18
N ALA A 149 34.36 -19.06 -4.94
CA ALA A 149 34.09 -20.33 -4.24
C ALA A 149 33.02 -21.20 -4.91
N PHE A 150 32.18 -20.63 -5.77
CA PHE A 150 31.16 -21.32 -6.56
C PHE A 150 31.25 -20.81 -8.00
N GLU A 151 31.92 -21.54 -8.88
CA GLU A 151 31.91 -21.25 -10.31
C GLU A 151 30.80 -22.05 -10.99
N GLY A 152 29.97 -21.37 -11.78
CA GLY A 152 28.87 -22.00 -12.50
C GLY A 152 28.38 -21.13 -13.66
N ALA A 153 27.85 -21.77 -14.70
CA ALA A 153 27.27 -21.04 -15.83
C ALA A 153 25.95 -20.38 -15.41
N TRP A 154 25.82 -19.08 -15.66
CA TRP A 154 24.56 -18.35 -15.53
C TRP A 154 23.84 -18.35 -16.88
N ALA A 155 22.54 -18.64 -16.89
CA ALA A 155 21.76 -18.68 -18.13
C ALA A 155 21.79 -17.33 -18.86
N GLN A 156 21.93 -17.37 -20.19
CA GLN A 156 21.90 -16.17 -21.01
C GLN A 156 20.47 -15.65 -21.19
N PRO A 157 20.28 -14.34 -21.41
CA PRO A 157 18.97 -13.79 -21.71
C PRO A 157 18.33 -14.50 -22.91
N GLY A 158 17.11 -15.01 -22.75
CA GLY A 158 16.37 -15.70 -23.81
C GLY A 158 16.59 -17.21 -23.91
N GLU A 159 17.50 -17.80 -23.13
CA GLU A 159 17.67 -19.27 -23.11
C GLU A 159 16.52 -19.98 -22.41
N ILE A 160 16.01 -19.37 -21.35
CA ILE A 160 14.96 -19.96 -20.49
C ILE A 160 13.64 -19.21 -20.68
N LEU A 161 13.67 -17.88 -20.64
CA LEU A 161 12.46 -17.05 -20.64
C LEU A 161 12.11 -16.49 -22.02
N ASN A 162 10.82 -16.41 -22.33
CA ASN A 162 10.31 -15.80 -23.55
C ASN A 162 10.28 -14.28 -23.40
N VAL A 163 11.33 -13.62 -23.88
CA VAL A 163 11.51 -12.16 -23.74
C VAL A 163 10.35 -11.36 -24.39
N PRO A 164 9.89 -11.67 -25.62
CA PRO A 164 8.72 -10.98 -26.20
C PRO A 164 7.45 -11.11 -25.36
N LEU A 165 7.14 -12.32 -24.86
CA LEU A 165 5.94 -12.57 -24.06
C LEU A 165 5.98 -11.81 -22.73
N THR A 166 7.14 -11.84 -22.05
CA THR A 166 7.38 -11.06 -20.83
C THR A 166 7.22 -9.55 -21.07
N GLY A 167 7.69 -9.06 -22.23
CA GLY A 167 7.53 -7.67 -22.62
C GLY A 167 6.06 -7.26 -22.80
N ILE A 168 5.26 -8.07 -23.50
CA ILE A 168 3.82 -7.85 -23.63
C ILE A 168 3.13 -7.90 -22.26
N ASN A 169 3.52 -8.83 -21.41
CA ASN A 169 2.94 -8.97 -20.07
C ASN A 169 3.21 -7.72 -19.19
N THR A 170 4.40 -7.14 -19.33
CA THR A 170 4.77 -5.88 -18.66
C THR A 170 3.95 -4.71 -19.19
N PHE A 171 3.72 -4.64 -20.51
CA PHE A 171 2.85 -3.63 -21.11
C PHE A 171 1.42 -3.70 -20.56
N ILE A 172 0.88 -4.92 -20.40
CA ILE A 172 -0.44 -5.14 -19.78
C ILE A 172 -0.50 -4.59 -18.35
N LEU A 173 0.52 -4.82 -17.52
CA LEU A 173 0.59 -4.26 -16.17
C LEU A 173 0.62 -2.73 -16.17
N ILE A 174 1.39 -2.12 -17.08
CA ILE A 174 1.46 -0.66 -17.19
C ILE A 174 0.08 -0.10 -17.56
N CYS A 175 -0.59 -0.69 -18.56
CA CYS A 175 -1.96 -0.32 -18.92
C CYS A 175 -2.93 -0.49 -17.73
N SER A 176 -2.76 -1.54 -16.92
CA SER A 176 -3.58 -1.75 -15.72
C SER A 176 -3.39 -0.65 -14.67
N SER A 177 -2.19 -0.09 -14.53
CA SER A 177 -1.96 1.04 -13.62
C SER A 177 -2.62 2.32 -14.14
N LEU A 178 -2.58 2.55 -15.45
CA LEU A 178 -3.28 3.66 -16.10
C LEU A 178 -4.80 3.58 -15.88
N THR A 179 -5.41 2.40 -16.02
CA THR A 179 -6.86 2.24 -15.78
C THR A 179 -7.22 2.53 -14.32
N MET A 180 -6.36 2.21 -13.36
CA MET A 180 -6.59 2.55 -11.95
C MET A 180 -6.53 4.07 -11.70
N VAL A 181 -5.62 4.79 -12.35
CA VAL A 181 -5.56 6.27 -12.28
C VAL A 181 -6.80 6.92 -12.88
N GLU A 182 -7.28 6.40 -14.02
CA GLU A 182 -8.53 6.88 -14.62
C GLU A 182 -9.77 6.58 -13.75
N ALA A 183 -9.76 5.45 -13.03
CA ALA A 183 -10.78 5.12 -12.04
C ALA A 183 -10.83 6.18 -10.92
N LEU A 184 -9.65 6.58 -10.41
CA LEU A 184 -9.52 7.65 -9.42
C LEU A 184 -10.06 8.98 -9.97
N GLY A 185 -9.64 9.39 -11.16
CA GLY A 185 -10.14 10.63 -11.77
C GLY A 185 -11.66 10.58 -12.05
N ALA A 186 -12.22 9.41 -12.34
CA ALA A 186 -13.66 9.25 -12.54
C ALA A 186 -14.46 9.47 -11.25
N ILE A 187 -13.98 8.95 -10.10
CA ILE A 187 -14.67 9.14 -8.82
C ILE A 187 -14.51 10.57 -8.30
N GLU A 188 -13.38 11.23 -8.53
CA GLU A 188 -13.20 12.66 -8.22
C GLU A 188 -14.19 13.54 -8.98
N ARG A 189 -14.57 13.15 -10.21
CA ARG A 189 -15.62 13.80 -11.02
C ARG A 189 -17.04 13.32 -10.70
N GLY A 190 -17.24 12.49 -9.67
CA GLY A 190 -18.53 11.93 -9.28
C GLY A 190 -19.11 10.91 -10.27
N ASN A 191 -18.34 10.42 -11.24
CA ASN A 191 -18.82 9.51 -12.28
C ASN A 191 -18.67 8.03 -11.89
N GLN A 192 -19.67 7.52 -11.17
CA GLN A 192 -19.74 6.13 -10.69
C GLN A 192 -19.76 5.08 -11.81
N LYS A 193 -20.29 5.42 -13.00
CA LYS A 193 -20.30 4.50 -14.14
C LYS A 193 -18.89 4.27 -14.67
N ARG A 194 -18.13 5.36 -14.86
CA ARG A 194 -16.73 5.29 -15.31
C ARG A 194 -15.81 4.68 -14.26
N LEU A 195 -16.03 4.97 -12.97
CA LEU A 195 -15.30 4.30 -11.89
C LEU A 195 -15.38 2.77 -12.02
N ARG A 196 -16.61 2.23 -12.08
CA ARG A 196 -16.82 0.78 -12.17
C ARG A 196 -16.23 0.18 -13.44
N LEU A 197 -16.34 0.88 -14.57
CA LEU A 197 -15.74 0.45 -15.84
C LEU A 197 -14.21 0.34 -15.73
N PHE A 198 -13.55 1.37 -15.20
CA PHE A 198 -12.09 1.38 -15.08
C PHE A 198 -11.57 0.40 -14.02
N LEU A 199 -12.29 0.21 -12.91
CA LEU A 199 -11.96 -0.83 -11.94
C LEU A 199 -12.11 -2.24 -12.54
N ALA A 200 -13.19 -2.49 -13.30
CA ALA A 200 -13.37 -3.76 -14.00
C ALA A 200 -12.26 -3.99 -15.05
N ALA A 201 -11.88 -2.96 -15.81
CA ALA A 201 -10.77 -3.03 -16.75
C ALA A 201 -9.43 -3.35 -16.04
N THR A 202 -9.16 -2.69 -14.91
CA THR A 202 -7.98 -2.95 -14.07
C THR A 202 -7.94 -4.40 -13.61
N LEU A 203 -9.07 -4.93 -13.11
CA LEU A 203 -9.19 -6.32 -12.68
C LEU A 203 -8.97 -7.30 -13.83
N LEU A 204 -9.57 -7.06 -15.00
CA LEU A 204 -9.42 -7.92 -16.18
C LEU A 204 -7.98 -7.96 -16.70
N LEU A 205 -7.30 -6.80 -16.74
CA LEU A 205 -5.89 -6.72 -17.13
C LEU A 205 -5.01 -7.45 -16.10
N GLY A 206 -5.29 -7.33 -14.81
CA GLY A 206 -4.60 -8.08 -13.75
C GLY A 206 -4.78 -9.60 -13.87
N ILE A 207 -6.01 -10.07 -14.14
CA ILE A 207 -6.27 -11.50 -14.39
C ILE A 207 -5.54 -11.98 -15.64
N THR A 208 -5.54 -11.18 -16.70
CA THR A 208 -4.82 -11.49 -17.95
C THR A 208 -3.31 -11.64 -17.66
N PHE A 209 -2.73 -10.73 -16.88
CA PHE A 209 -1.33 -10.80 -16.47
C PHE A 209 -1.01 -12.11 -15.71
N LEU A 210 -1.82 -12.47 -14.72
CA LEU A 210 -1.66 -13.70 -13.94
C LEU A 210 -1.83 -14.95 -14.81
N SER A 211 -2.74 -14.91 -15.78
CA SER A 211 -2.98 -16.03 -16.69
C SER A 211 -1.80 -16.27 -17.62
N ILE A 212 -1.18 -15.20 -18.13
CA ILE A 212 0.05 -15.29 -18.93
C ILE A 212 1.19 -15.87 -18.07
N GLN A 213 1.31 -15.45 -16.81
CA GLN A 213 2.34 -16.01 -15.93
C GLN A 213 2.11 -17.50 -15.63
N ALA A 214 0.88 -17.90 -15.32
CA ALA A 214 0.55 -19.30 -15.11
C ALA A 214 0.89 -20.15 -16.34
N PHE A 215 0.58 -19.65 -17.55
CA PHE A 215 0.93 -20.30 -18.81
C PHE A 215 2.45 -20.42 -19.01
N GLU A 216 3.20 -19.34 -18.78
CA GLU A 216 4.66 -19.35 -18.93
C GLU A 216 5.30 -20.35 -17.97
N TYR A 217 4.85 -20.39 -16.70
CA TYR A 217 5.35 -21.36 -15.73
C TYR A 217 5.01 -22.80 -16.12
N GLN A 218 3.84 -23.08 -16.69
CA GLN A 218 3.51 -24.42 -17.16
C GLN A 218 4.27 -24.86 -18.41
N HIS A 219 4.81 -23.92 -19.21
CA HIS A 219 5.61 -24.25 -20.39
C HIS A 219 7.10 -24.38 -20.09
N LEU A 220 7.56 -23.85 -18.96
CA LEU A 220 8.94 -23.95 -18.50
C LEU A 220 9.25 -25.28 -17.79
N TYR A 221 8.24 -26.06 -17.42
CA TYR A 221 8.33 -27.36 -16.74
C TYR A 221 7.58 -28.44 -17.52
#